data_AF-A0A101NBM3-F1
#
_entry.id   AF-A0A101NBM3-F1
#
_cell.length_a   1.000
_cell.length_b   1.000
_cell.length_c   1.000
_cell.angle_alpha   90.00
_cell.angle_beta   90.00
_cell.angle_gamma   90.00
#
_symmetry.space_group_name_H-M   'P 1'
#
loop_
_entity.id
_entity.type
_entity.pdbx_description
1 polymer ?
#
loop_
_entity_poly.entity_id
_entity_poly.type
_entity_poly.pdbx_seq_one_letter_code
_entity_poly.pdbx_strand_id
1 'polypeptide(L)'
;MPHVTRLTTALATAAVLALTPATAAHATAIGSTPVRTFEYSVGGVTMKVPTGCMFTHAIRGSGRKITYQNAGVDCAFVAAISPGFCNWRIDFTYADTDNRTYRTSRGRTHNECKIDPMRNNSPRTLPRYGKACAHLYVNGVRRVSQCHHITK
;
A
#
# COMPACT_ATOMS: atom_id res chain seq x y z
N MET A 1 -81.55 23.42 12.12
CA MET A 1 -81.03 22.06 12.39
C MET A 1 -80.11 21.68 11.24
N PRO A 2 -78.91 21.12 11.51
CA PRO A 2 -77.68 21.51 10.81
C PRO A 2 -77.14 20.43 9.87
N HIS A 3 -76.43 20.83 8.81
CA HIS A 3 -75.44 19.96 8.17
C HIS A 3 -74.10 20.69 8.05
N VAL A 4 -73.17 20.23 8.89
CA VAL A 4 -71.79 20.69 9.01
C VAL A 4 -71.00 20.10 7.84
N THR A 5 -70.47 20.96 6.96
CA THR A 5 -69.60 20.56 5.86
C THR A 5 -68.18 20.32 6.39
N ARG A 6 -67.68 19.08 6.22
CA ARG A 6 -66.37 18.62 6.71
C ARG A 6 -65.21 19.31 5.99
N LEU A 7 -64.21 19.74 6.78
CA LEU A 7 -62.87 20.10 6.32
C LEU A 7 -62.16 18.89 5.70
N THR A 8 -61.48 19.10 4.58
CA THR A 8 -60.43 18.20 4.07
C THR A 8 -59.17 19.01 3.80
N THR A 9 -58.23 18.98 4.73
CA THR A 9 -56.86 19.47 4.56
C THR A 9 -56.02 18.38 3.90
N ALA A 10 -55.57 18.61 2.67
CA ALA A 10 -54.63 17.72 1.99
C ALA A 10 -53.19 18.10 2.39
N LEU A 11 -52.48 17.18 3.06
CA LEU A 11 -51.05 17.29 3.35
C LEU A 11 -50.24 16.84 2.12
N ALA A 12 -49.56 17.78 1.46
CA ALA A 12 -48.57 17.48 0.43
C ALA A 12 -47.22 17.16 1.10
N THR A 13 -46.83 15.89 1.13
CA THR A 13 -45.49 15.48 1.55
C THR A 13 -44.49 15.65 0.40
N ALA A 14 -43.61 16.65 0.50
CA ALA A 14 -42.47 16.80 -0.39
C ALA A 14 -41.35 15.82 0.01
N ALA A 15 -41.06 14.84 -0.83
CA ALA A 15 -39.92 13.95 -0.67
C ALA A 15 -38.66 14.66 -1.20
N VAL A 16 -37.80 15.12 -0.30
CA VAL A 16 -36.46 15.60 -0.65
C VAL A 16 -35.59 14.35 -0.90
N LEU A 17 -35.23 14.09 -2.17
CA LEU A 17 -34.18 13.13 -2.48
C LEU A 17 -32.86 13.68 -1.94
N ALA A 18 -32.35 13.08 -0.87
CA ALA A 18 -31.00 13.30 -0.41
C ALA A 18 -30.01 12.78 -1.47
N LEU A 19 -29.43 13.69 -2.24
CA LEU A 19 -28.24 13.41 -3.06
C LEU A 19 -27.08 13.11 -2.11
N THR A 20 -26.84 11.84 -1.82
CA THR A 20 -25.61 11.42 -1.14
C THR A 20 -24.43 11.65 -2.08
N PRO A 21 -23.40 12.42 -1.69
CA PRO A 21 -22.21 12.55 -2.52
C PRO A 21 -21.55 11.17 -2.65
N ALA A 22 -21.18 10.79 -3.88
CA ALA A 22 -20.46 9.55 -4.13
C ALA A 22 -19.18 9.51 -3.27
N THR A 23 -19.08 8.54 -2.37
CA THR A 23 -17.86 8.28 -1.60
C THR A 23 -16.70 8.04 -2.57
N ALA A 24 -15.69 8.90 -2.52
CA ALA A 24 -14.50 8.75 -3.34
C ALA A 24 -13.81 7.42 -2.98
N ALA A 25 -13.64 6.56 -3.98
CA ALA A 25 -12.78 5.38 -3.95
C ALA A 25 -11.44 5.71 -3.27
N HIS A 26 -11.15 5.19 -2.08
CA HIS A 26 -9.88 5.44 -1.42
C HIS A 26 -8.80 4.51 -2.00
N ALA A 27 -7.73 5.08 -2.58
CA ALA A 27 -6.51 4.30 -2.90
C ALA A 27 -5.49 4.38 -1.75
N THR A 28 -5.90 4.90 -0.60
CA THR A 28 -5.05 5.01 0.59
C THR A 28 -5.00 3.67 1.30
N ALA A 29 -3.80 3.10 1.38
CA ALA A 29 -3.57 1.82 2.03
C ALA A 29 -2.18 1.80 2.67
N ILE A 30 -2.10 1.34 3.91
CA ILE A 30 -0.84 1.13 4.63
C ILE A 30 -0.90 -0.26 5.23
N GLY A 31 0.17 -1.02 5.10
CA GLY A 31 0.28 -2.30 5.76
C GLY A 31 1.73 -2.71 5.88
N SER A 32 1.97 -3.63 6.82
CA SER A 32 3.30 -4.08 7.19
C SER A 32 3.35 -5.60 7.18
N THR A 33 4.50 -6.15 6.80
CA THR A 33 4.72 -7.60 6.80
C THR A 33 6.05 -7.90 7.49
N PRO A 34 6.10 -8.86 8.44
CA PRO A 34 7.35 -9.21 9.09
C PRO A 34 8.42 -9.66 8.09
N VAL A 35 9.63 -9.13 8.25
CA VAL A 35 10.81 -9.64 7.57
C VAL A 35 11.27 -10.87 8.36
N ARG A 36 11.23 -12.04 7.72
CA ARG A 36 11.72 -13.28 8.34
C ARG A 36 13.23 -13.21 8.53
N THR A 37 13.75 -13.99 9.47
CA THR A 37 15.20 -14.16 9.62
C THR A 37 15.82 -14.78 8.38
N PHE A 38 16.96 -14.26 7.96
CA PHE A 38 17.76 -14.86 6.91
C PHE A 38 19.23 -14.48 7.04
N GLU A 39 20.07 -15.28 6.39
CA GLU A 39 21.50 -15.04 6.26
C GLU A 39 21.88 -14.89 4.79
N TYR A 40 22.98 -14.18 4.53
CA TYR A 40 23.55 -13.99 3.19
C TYR A 40 24.99 -13.52 3.27
N SER A 41 25.79 -13.80 2.25
CA SER A 41 27.20 -13.36 2.19
C SER A 41 27.37 -12.12 1.33
N VAL A 42 28.13 -11.14 1.82
CA VAL A 42 28.54 -9.94 1.08
C VAL A 42 30.02 -9.71 1.33
N GLY A 43 30.83 -9.64 0.27
CA GLY A 43 32.27 -9.41 0.39
C GLY A 43 33.02 -10.45 1.24
N GLY A 44 32.54 -11.70 1.27
CA GLY A 44 33.12 -12.77 2.08
C GLY A 44 32.67 -12.81 3.55
N VAL A 45 31.85 -11.85 4.00
CA VAL A 45 31.29 -11.80 5.36
C VAL A 45 29.86 -12.33 5.36
N THR A 46 29.53 -13.17 6.34
CA THR A 46 28.16 -13.64 6.57
C THR A 46 27.37 -12.61 7.36
N MET A 47 26.31 -12.10 6.74
CA MET A 47 25.36 -11.15 7.30
C MET A 47 24.15 -11.89 7.85
N LYS A 48 23.69 -11.49 9.04
CA LYS A 48 22.48 -12.04 9.67
C LYS A 48 21.45 -10.93 9.89
N VAL A 49 20.24 -11.15 9.37
CA VAL A 49 19.08 -10.29 9.64
C VAL A 49 18.20 -11.02 10.64
N PRO A 50 18.14 -10.58 11.92
CA PRO A 50 17.31 -11.23 12.93
C PRO A 50 15.82 -10.88 12.75
N THR A 51 14.96 -11.59 13.47
CA THR A 51 13.55 -11.18 13.61
C THR A 51 13.44 -9.83 14.29
N GLY A 52 12.37 -9.08 14.00
CA GLY A 52 12.11 -7.76 14.61
C GLY A 52 12.07 -6.61 13.61
N CYS A 53 12.20 -6.90 12.32
CA CYS A 53 11.98 -5.93 11.24
C CYS A 53 10.62 -6.11 10.56
N MET A 54 9.98 -5.01 10.21
CA MET A 54 8.72 -4.92 9.50
C MET A 54 8.93 -4.22 8.17
N PHE A 55 8.44 -4.79 7.08
CA PHE A 55 8.42 -4.15 5.77
C PHE A 55 7.06 -3.52 5.52
N THR A 56 7.04 -2.19 5.51
CA THR A 56 5.83 -1.38 5.38
C THR A 56 5.72 -0.86 3.96
N HIS A 57 4.52 -0.91 3.41
CA HIS A 57 4.19 -0.30 2.12
C HIS A 57 2.97 0.59 2.29
N ALA A 58 3.13 1.84 1.89
CA ALA A 58 2.14 2.88 1.99
C ALA A 58 1.81 3.43 0.60
N ILE A 59 0.52 3.55 0.30
CA ILE A 59 -0.03 4.20 -0.88
C ILE A 59 -1.03 5.26 -0.37
N ARG A 60 -1.02 6.45 -0.97
CA ARG A 60 -2.10 7.44 -0.83
C ARG A 60 -2.62 7.83 -2.19
N GLY A 61 -3.92 8.08 -2.27
CA GLY A 61 -4.58 8.52 -3.48
C GLY A 61 -6.07 8.18 -3.51
N SER A 62 -6.65 8.21 -4.71
CA SER A 62 -8.05 7.87 -4.94
C SER A 62 -8.26 7.11 -6.24
N GLY A 63 -9.09 6.06 -6.20
CA GLY A 63 -9.32 5.14 -7.31
C GLY A 63 -8.00 4.64 -7.92
N ARG A 64 -7.77 4.95 -9.19
CA ARG A 64 -6.52 4.58 -9.91
C ARG A 64 -5.39 5.59 -9.73
N LYS A 65 -5.63 6.75 -9.13
CA LYS A 65 -4.64 7.81 -8.97
C LYS A 65 -3.87 7.61 -7.67
N ILE A 66 -2.58 7.35 -7.77
CA ILE A 66 -1.62 7.30 -6.66
C ILE A 66 -0.90 8.65 -6.60
N THR A 67 -1.05 9.36 -5.48
CA THR A 67 -0.37 10.64 -5.21
C THR A 67 0.88 10.46 -4.37
N TYR A 68 0.99 9.36 -3.63
CA TYR A 68 2.17 9.01 -2.84
C TYR A 68 2.30 7.49 -2.77
N GLN A 69 3.52 7.00 -2.92
CA GLN A 69 3.84 5.60 -2.67
C GLN A 69 5.24 5.48 -2.10
N ASN A 70 5.36 4.74 -1.00
CA ASN A 70 6.60 4.47 -0.30
C ASN A 70 6.59 3.04 0.21
N ALA A 71 7.77 2.43 0.27
CA ALA A 71 7.96 1.25 1.09
C ALA A 71 9.32 1.30 1.77
N GLY A 72 9.40 0.69 2.94
CA GLY A 72 10.64 0.61 3.69
C GLY A 72 10.60 -0.43 4.80
N VAL A 73 11.77 -0.70 5.35
CA VAL A 73 11.95 -1.54 6.52
C VAL A 73 12.08 -0.66 7.76
N ASP A 74 11.39 -1.05 8.81
CA ASP A 74 11.55 -0.52 10.16
C ASP A 74 11.95 -1.69 11.07
N CYS A 75 12.99 -1.53 11.89
CA CYS A 75 13.50 -2.59 12.77
C CYS A 75 13.48 -2.13 14.23
N ALA A 76 13.05 -3.02 15.12
CA ALA A 76 13.00 -2.78 16.56
C ALA A 76 13.92 -3.74 17.34
N PHE A 77 14.24 -3.36 18.58
CA PHE A 77 15.00 -4.18 19.53
C PHE A 77 16.35 -4.66 18.98
N VAL A 78 16.73 -5.93 19.16
CA VAL A 78 18.01 -6.48 18.66
C VAL A 78 18.16 -6.41 17.14
N ALA A 79 17.06 -6.27 16.39
CA ALA A 79 17.16 -6.04 14.96
C ALA A 79 17.63 -4.63 14.62
N ALA A 80 17.44 -3.66 15.52
CA ALA A 80 17.91 -2.28 15.39
C ALA A 80 19.43 -2.12 15.62
N ILE A 81 20.13 -3.18 16.07
CA ILE A 81 21.60 -3.21 16.18
C ILE A 81 22.24 -4.09 15.10
N SER A 82 21.45 -4.63 14.17
CA SER A 82 21.96 -5.40 13.03
C SER A 82 22.82 -4.50 12.13
N PRO A 83 23.87 -5.03 11.47
CA PRO A 83 24.56 -4.31 10.40
C PRO A 83 23.62 -3.98 9.21
N GLY A 84 22.41 -4.54 9.20
CA GLY A 84 21.31 -4.16 8.33
C GLY A 84 21.28 -4.96 7.03
N PHE A 85 20.69 -4.32 6.03
CA PHE A 85 20.46 -4.88 4.71
C PHE A 85 21.46 -4.26 3.74
N CYS A 86 22.35 -5.09 3.16
CA CYS A 86 23.30 -4.70 2.13
C CYS A 86 22.83 -5.21 0.76
N ASN A 87 23.31 -4.60 -0.33
CA ASN A 87 22.90 -4.96 -1.69
C ASN A 87 21.36 -4.99 -1.84
N TRP A 88 20.69 -4.01 -1.23
CA TRP A 88 19.25 -3.97 -1.11
C TRP A 88 18.60 -3.23 -2.28
N ARG A 89 17.36 -3.61 -2.60
CA ARG A 89 16.55 -2.96 -3.63
C ARG A 89 15.08 -3.10 -3.28
N ILE A 90 14.30 -2.05 -3.51
CA ILE A 90 12.83 -2.09 -3.37
C ILE A 90 12.18 -1.89 -4.72
N ASP A 91 11.35 -2.84 -5.13
CA ASP A 91 10.59 -2.80 -6.38
C ASP A 91 9.10 -2.62 -6.08
N PHE A 92 8.40 -1.86 -6.91
CA PHE A 92 6.93 -1.79 -6.88
C PHE A 92 6.34 -2.48 -8.11
N THR A 93 5.40 -3.40 -7.92
CA THR A 93 4.69 -4.07 -9.02
C THR A 93 3.22 -3.70 -9.02
N TYR A 94 2.61 -3.74 -10.20
CA TYR A 94 1.19 -3.51 -10.40
C TYR A 94 0.62 -4.60 -11.29
N ALA A 95 -0.45 -5.22 -10.81
CA ALA A 95 -1.18 -6.25 -11.51
C ALA A 95 -2.65 -5.86 -11.64
N ASP A 96 -3.32 -6.34 -12.69
CA ASP A 96 -4.77 -6.20 -12.83
C ASP A 96 -5.53 -7.17 -11.91
N THR A 97 -6.85 -7.17 -12.01
CA THR A 97 -7.75 -8.04 -11.23
C THR A 97 -7.55 -9.53 -11.55
N ASP A 98 -7.01 -9.86 -12.73
CA ASP A 98 -6.66 -11.22 -13.13
C ASP A 98 -5.23 -11.59 -12.68
N ASN A 99 -4.63 -10.78 -11.81
CA ASN A 99 -3.29 -10.96 -11.26
C ASN A 99 -2.17 -10.92 -12.32
N ARG A 100 -2.43 -10.32 -13.49
CA ARG A 100 -1.41 -10.15 -14.55
C ARG A 100 -0.61 -8.88 -14.28
N THR A 101 0.68 -9.03 -13.99
CA THR A 101 1.58 -7.90 -13.76
C THR A 101 1.78 -7.14 -15.06
N TYR A 102 1.34 -5.88 -15.12
CA TYR A 102 1.48 -5.03 -16.30
C TYR A 102 2.58 -3.98 -16.14
N ARG A 103 3.10 -3.79 -14.91
CA ARG A 103 4.17 -2.83 -14.66
C ARG A 103 5.02 -3.21 -13.45
N THR A 104 6.32 -2.97 -13.57
CA THR A 104 7.28 -3.00 -12.47
C THR A 104 8.08 -1.70 -12.45
N SER A 105 8.04 -0.98 -11.35
CA SER A 105 8.98 0.10 -11.05
C SER A 105 10.13 -0.48 -10.23
N ARG A 106 11.15 -0.94 -10.94
CA ARG A 106 12.38 -1.50 -10.33
C ARG A 106 13.19 -0.38 -9.68
N GLY A 107 13.66 -0.60 -8.45
CA GLY A 107 14.57 0.31 -7.77
C GLY A 107 16.01 0.17 -8.27
N ARG A 108 16.88 1.09 -7.87
CA ARG A 108 18.34 0.89 -7.95
C ARG A 108 18.75 -0.10 -6.85
N THR A 109 19.75 -0.94 -7.12
CA THR A 109 20.43 -1.69 -6.06
C THR A 109 21.39 -0.78 -5.32
N HIS A 110 21.23 -0.71 -4.00
CA HIS A 110 22.07 0.01 -3.05
C HIS A 110 23.08 -0.98 -2.47
N ASN A 111 24.37 -0.77 -2.75
CA ASN A 111 25.43 -1.69 -2.35
C ASN A 111 25.84 -1.48 -0.89
N GLU A 112 25.56 -0.30 -0.34
CA GLU A 112 25.72 0.03 1.05
C GLU A 112 24.77 -0.78 1.95
N CYS A 113 25.19 -0.99 3.20
CA CYS A 113 24.36 -1.58 4.24
C CYS A 113 23.55 -0.50 4.93
N LYS A 114 22.24 -0.71 5.09
CA LYS A 114 21.36 0.20 5.81
C LYS A 114 20.36 -0.58 6.65
N ILE A 115 20.02 -0.08 7.83
CA ILE A 115 19.07 -0.77 8.74
C ILE A 115 17.60 -0.53 8.36
N ASP A 116 17.34 0.64 7.78
CA ASP A 116 16.05 1.13 7.31
C ASP A 116 16.06 1.38 5.78
N PRO A 117 16.24 0.35 4.92
CA PRO A 117 16.00 0.47 3.49
C PRO A 117 14.65 1.11 3.21
N MET A 118 14.64 2.20 2.46
CA MET A 118 13.41 2.91 2.14
C MET A 118 13.47 3.45 0.71
N ARG A 119 12.33 3.41 0.02
CA ARG A 119 12.20 3.95 -1.33
C ARG A 119 10.84 4.59 -1.54
N ASN A 120 10.86 5.81 -2.09
CA ASN A 120 9.70 6.48 -2.65
C ASN A 120 9.52 6.14 -4.13
N ASN A 121 8.28 6.16 -4.60
CA ASN A 121 7.93 6.02 -6.01
C ASN A 121 7.13 7.22 -6.49
N SER A 122 7.36 7.60 -7.74
CA SER A 122 6.72 8.79 -8.32
C SER A 122 5.20 8.62 -8.41
N PRO A 123 4.42 9.69 -8.15
CA PRO A 123 2.99 9.73 -8.36
C PRO A 123 2.60 9.27 -9.76
N ARG A 124 1.43 8.65 -9.90
CA ARG A 124 0.95 8.11 -11.18
C ARG A 124 -0.54 7.79 -11.17
N THR A 125 -1.10 7.69 -12.37
CA THR A 125 -2.41 7.08 -12.58
C THR A 125 -2.23 5.69 -13.16
N LEU A 126 -2.83 4.69 -12.52
CA LEU A 126 -2.81 3.30 -12.99
C LEU A 126 -3.79 3.12 -14.16
N PRO A 127 -3.44 2.35 -15.20
CA PRO A 127 -4.34 2.08 -16.32
C PRO A 127 -5.52 1.16 -15.91
N ARG A 128 -5.34 0.33 -14.88
CA ARG A 128 -6.31 -0.66 -14.41
C ARG A 128 -6.38 -0.67 -12.88
N TYR A 129 -7.51 -1.10 -12.35
CA TYR A 129 -7.64 -1.56 -10.96
C TYR A 129 -6.98 -2.93 -10.80
N GLY A 130 -6.70 -3.34 -9.56
CA GLY A 130 -6.09 -4.63 -9.27
C GLY A 130 -5.26 -4.59 -8.01
N LYS A 131 -3.96 -4.88 -8.12
CA LYS A 131 -3.06 -5.01 -6.97
C LYS A 131 -1.79 -4.19 -7.16
N ALA A 132 -1.36 -3.51 -6.11
CA ALA A 132 -0.07 -2.84 -6.03
C ALA A 132 0.76 -3.48 -4.91
N CYS A 133 1.96 -3.96 -5.22
CA CYS A 133 2.86 -4.56 -4.24
C CYS A 133 4.19 -3.82 -4.17
N ALA A 134 4.80 -3.84 -3.00
CA ALA A 134 6.21 -3.55 -2.81
C ALA A 134 6.96 -4.85 -2.49
N HIS A 135 8.20 -4.95 -2.94
CA HIS A 135 9.06 -6.11 -2.73
C HIS A 135 10.44 -5.66 -2.29
N LEU A 136 10.93 -6.19 -1.17
CA LEU A 136 12.31 -6.02 -0.75
C LEU A 136 13.17 -7.16 -1.31
N TYR A 137 14.25 -6.78 -1.98
CA TYR A 137 15.32 -7.68 -2.40
C TYR A 137 16.57 -7.37 -1.60
N VAL A 138 17.29 -8.42 -1.20
CA VAL A 138 18.56 -8.33 -0.48
C VAL A 138 19.51 -9.31 -1.13
N ASN A 139 20.65 -8.82 -1.62
CA ASN A 139 21.61 -9.60 -2.38
C ASN A 139 20.97 -10.34 -3.57
N GLY A 140 20.06 -9.66 -4.29
CA GLY A 140 19.34 -10.20 -5.44
C GLY A 140 18.14 -11.12 -5.12
N VAL A 141 17.95 -11.54 -3.87
CA VAL A 141 16.87 -12.45 -3.46
C VAL A 141 15.70 -11.68 -2.85
N ARG A 142 14.47 -11.96 -3.30
CA ARG A 142 13.25 -11.37 -2.70
C ARG A 142 13.03 -11.92 -1.29
N ARG A 143 13.05 -11.05 -0.29
CA ARG A 143 12.93 -11.45 1.13
C ARG A 143 11.52 -11.28 1.69
N VAL A 144 10.80 -10.27 1.23
CA VAL A 144 9.44 -9.98 1.71
C VAL A 144 8.66 -9.21 0.66
N SER A 145 7.34 -9.26 0.75
CA SER A 145 6.41 -8.51 -0.10
C SER A 145 5.23 -8.04 0.73
N GLN A 146 4.75 -6.84 0.43
CA GLN A 146 3.51 -6.30 0.99
C GLN A 146 2.66 -5.82 -0.18
N CYS A 147 1.39 -6.20 -0.22
CA CYS A 147 0.47 -5.84 -1.30
C CYS A 147 -0.80 -5.19 -0.79
N HIS A 148 -1.37 -4.34 -1.63
CA HIS A 148 -2.67 -3.69 -1.46
C HIS A 148 -3.54 -3.91 -2.68
N HIS A 149 -4.85 -4.05 -2.48
CA HIS A 149 -5.81 -3.99 -3.57
C HIS A 149 -6.11 -2.53 -3.90
N ILE A 150 -6.06 -2.18 -5.18
CA ILE A 150 -6.48 -0.89 -5.71
C ILE A 150 -7.84 -1.09 -6.35
N THR A 151 -8.88 -0.63 -5.68
CA THR A 151 -10.28 -0.78 -6.09
C THR A 151 -10.94 0.56 -6.37
N LYS A 152 -12.16 0.49 -6.91
CA LYS A 152 -13.09 1.61 -6.94
C LYS A 152 -13.65 1.86 -5.52
#